data_AF-A0A6J4Y1U0-F1
#
_entry.id   AF-A0A6J4Y1U0-F1
#
_cell.length_a   1.000
_cell.length_b   1.000
_cell.length_c   1.000
_cell.angle_alpha   90.00
_cell.angle_beta   90.00
_cell.angle_gamma   90.00
#
_symmetry.space_group_name_H-M   'P 1'
#
loop_
_entity.id
_entity.type
_entity.pdbx_description
1 polymer ?
#
loop_
_entity_poly.entity_id
_entity_poly.type
_entity_poly.pdbx_seq_one_letter_code
_entity_poly.pdbx_strand_id
1 'polypeptide(L)'
;MATSVAQTKKRINIELPVNILEKLDNLARRVHSSRAELIRSLISEKLAEKENEEMEQAMKEGYMANYGFIKESGEEWDFTLGDGT
;
A
#
# COMPACT_ATOMS: atom_id res chain seq x y z
N MET A 1 -14.22 19.01 -24.41
CA MET A 1 -13.52 19.73 -23.33
C MET A 1 -13.41 18.78 -22.15
N ALA A 2 -12.21 18.36 -21.78
CA ALA A 2 -12.02 17.48 -20.64
C ALA A 2 -12.15 18.31 -19.35
N THR A 3 -13.19 18.07 -18.58
CA THR A 3 -13.38 18.67 -17.25
C THR A 3 -12.35 18.07 -16.30
N SER A 4 -11.30 18.82 -15.97
CA SER A 4 -10.41 18.44 -14.88
C SER A 4 -11.23 18.49 -13.59
N VAL A 5 -11.52 17.33 -13.01
CA VAL A 5 -12.20 17.24 -11.70
C VAL A 5 -11.24 17.83 -10.68
N ALA A 6 -11.43 19.13 -10.37
CA ALA A 6 -10.65 19.80 -9.35
C ALA A 6 -10.91 19.09 -8.01
N GLN A 7 -9.93 18.30 -7.55
CA GLN A 7 -10.02 17.58 -6.30
C GLN A 7 -10.32 18.55 -5.16
N THR A 8 -11.45 18.37 -4.50
CA THR A 8 -11.87 19.21 -3.37
C THR A 8 -10.91 18.98 -2.20
N LYS A 9 -10.11 19.98 -1.86
CA LYS A 9 -9.18 19.92 -0.73
C LYS A 9 -9.94 20.23 0.57
N LYS A 10 -9.84 19.35 1.57
CA LYS A 10 -10.32 19.62 2.93
C LYS A 10 -9.14 20.10 3.79
N ARG A 11 -9.35 21.15 4.59
CA ARG A 11 -8.36 21.63 5.56
C ARG A 11 -8.52 20.83 6.86
N ILE A 12 -7.40 20.35 7.39
CA ILE A 12 -7.32 19.70 8.70
C ILE A 12 -6.34 20.50 9.57
N ASN A 13 -6.58 20.49 10.88
CA ASN A 13 -5.64 20.99 11.88
C ASN A 13 -5.09 19.79 12.62
N ILE A 14 -3.77 19.70 12.75
CA ILE A 14 -3.09 18.60 13.43
C ILE A 14 -2.11 19.17 14.46
N GLU A 15 -1.96 18.47 15.57
CA GLU A 15 -0.94 18.77 16.57
C GLU A 15 0.21 17.79 16.41
N LEU A 16 1.44 18.29 16.46
CA LEU A 16 2.65 17.49 16.32
C LEU A 16 3.65 17.89 17.41
N PRO A 17 4.42 16.93 17.95
CA PRO A 17 5.51 17.22 18.86
C PRO A 17 6.53 18.21 18.25
N VAL A 18 7.07 19.12 19.06
CA VAL A 18 7.97 20.20 18.60
C VAL A 18 9.20 19.64 17.89
N ASN A 19 9.79 18.57 18.41
CA ASN A 19 10.93 17.90 17.80
C ASN A 19 10.64 17.34 16.40
N ILE A 20 9.38 16.96 16.12
CA ILE A 20 8.95 16.51 14.79
C ILE A 20 8.77 17.71 13.86
N LEU A 21 8.18 18.81 14.35
CA LEU A 21 8.04 20.04 13.58
C LEU A 21 9.39 20.60 13.13
N GLU A 22 10.40 20.59 13.99
CA GLU A 22 11.76 21.03 13.65
C GLU A 22 12.39 20.16 12.55
N LYS A 23 12.23 18.84 12.63
CA LYS A 23 12.69 17.91 11.58
C LYS A 23 11.98 18.17 10.26
N LEU A 24 10.66 18.40 10.31
CA LEU A 24 9.84 18.68 9.15
C LEU A 24 10.25 20.00 8.48
N ASP A 25 10.56 21.03 9.27
CA ASP A 25 11.04 22.33 8.79
C ASP A 25 12.41 22.22 8.12
N ASN A 26 13.33 21.51 8.75
CA ASN A 26 14.65 21.28 8.17
C ASN A 26 14.55 20.51 6.85
N LEU A 27 13.68 19.51 6.78
CA LEU A 27 13.46 18.75 5.56
C LEU A 27 12.80 19.60 4.46
N ALA A 28 11.76 20.36 4.80
CA ALA A 28 11.06 21.26 3.88
C ALA A 28 12.01 22.30 3.24
N ARG A 29 12.93 22.86 4.04
CA ARG A 29 13.96 23.77 3.53
C ARG A 29 14.91 23.09 2.55
N ARG A 30 15.33 21.85 2.82
CA ARG A 30 16.25 21.10 1.95
C ARG A 30 15.65 20.75 0.60
N VAL A 31 14.35 20.46 0.57
CA VAL A 31 13.63 20.08 -0.66
C VAL A 31 12.89 21.24 -1.30
N HIS A 32 13.11 22.47 -0.82
CA HIS A 32 12.47 23.70 -1.31
C HIS A 32 10.93 23.60 -1.43
N SER A 33 10.27 22.96 -0.47
CA SER A 33 8.81 22.79 -0.44
C SER A 33 8.19 23.43 0.80
N SER A 34 6.89 23.73 0.73
CA SER A 34 6.14 24.13 1.93
C SER A 34 5.90 22.94 2.85
N ARG A 35 5.77 23.19 4.16
CA ARG A 35 5.40 22.14 5.14
C ARG A 35 4.17 21.35 4.69
N ALA A 36 3.17 22.04 4.17
CA ALA A 36 1.92 21.42 3.75
C ALA A 36 2.09 20.53 2.51
N GLU A 37 2.97 20.89 1.57
CA GLU A 37 3.31 20.04 0.42
C GLU A 37 4.09 18.82 0.85
N LEU A 38 5.09 19.01 1.71
CA LEU A 38 5.88 17.91 2.25
C LEU A 38 5.00 16.91 3.03
N ILE A 39 4.14 17.41 3.92
CA ILE A 39 3.18 16.56 4.67
C ILE A 39 2.28 15.79 3.71
N ARG A 40 1.75 16.45 2.67
CA ARG A 40 0.92 15.76 1.67
C ARG A 40 1.69 14.65 0.96
N SER A 41 2.92 14.92 0.52
CA SER A 41 3.76 13.93 -0.16
C SER A 41 4.04 12.71 0.72
N LEU A 42 4.46 12.96 1.96
CA LEU A 42 4.78 11.90 2.92
C LEU A 42 3.56 11.07 3.29
N ILE A 43 2.39 11.70 3.46
CA ILE A 43 1.13 10.99 3.72
C ILE A 43 0.75 10.13 2.50
N SER A 44 0.80 10.68 1.29
CA SER A 44 0.48 9.94 0.08
C SER A 44 1.39 8.73 -0.12
N GLU A 45 2.69 8.89 0.09
CA GLU A 45 3.67 7.81 0.00
C GLU A 45 3.41 6.73 1.04
N LYS A 46 3.17 7.12 2.31
CA LYS A 46 2.93 6.14 3.38
C LYS A 46 1.60 5.41 3.23
N LEU A 47 0.57 6.08 2.70
CA LEU A 47 -0.71 5.42 2.39
C LEU A 47 -0.55 4.38 1.28
N ALA A 48 0.16 4.71 0.21
CA ALA A 48 0.41 3.75 -0.88
C ALA A 48 1.24 2.54 -0.39
N GLU A 49 2.24 2.77 0.47
CA GLU A 49 3.01 1.69 1.09
C GLU A 49 2.12 0.79 1.95
N LYS A 50 1.22 1.38 2.75
CA LYS A 50 0.28 0.63 3.60
C LYS A 50 -0.74 -0.18 2.79
N GLU A 51 -1.30 0.41 1.74
CA GLU A 51 -2.20 -0.31 0.82
C GLU A 51 -1.50 -1.51 0.17
N ASN A 52 -0.22 -1.35 -0.18
CA ASN A 52 0.57 -2.45 -0.76
C ASN A 52 0.88 -3.55 0.27
N GLU A 53 1.24 -3.18 1.51
CA GLU A 53 1.43 -4.14 2.61
C GLU A 53 0.15 -4.94 2.88
N GLU A 54 -1.01 -4.28 2.93
CA GLU A 54 -2.32 -4.93 3.12
C GLU A 54 -2.66 -5.87 1.96
N MET A 55 -2.38 -5.47 0.72
CA MET A 55 -2.58 -6.32 -0.45
C MET A 55 -1.69 -7.56 -0.41
N GLU A 56 -0.39 -7.41 -0.10
CA GLU A 56 0.54 -8.52 0.02
C GLU A 56 0.11 -9.48 1.13
N GLN A 57 -0.34 -8.95 2.26
CA GLN A 57 -0.85 -9.76 3.36
C GLN A 57 -2.12 -10.53 2.95
N ALA A 58 -3.07 -9.89 2.29
CA ALA A 58 -4.29 -10.54 1.79
C ALA A 58 -3.97 -11.61 0.73
N MET A 59 -2.99 -11.38 -0.14
CA MET A 59 -2.51 -12.39 -1.09
C MET A 59 -1.91 -13.58 -0.36
N LYS A 60 -1.03 -13.34 0.62
CA LYS A 60 -0.42 -14.40 1.43
C LYS A 60 -1.47 -15.22 2.18
N GLU A 61 -2.47 -14.56 2.76
CA GLU A 61 -3.60 -15.23 3.42
C GLU A 61 -4.42 -16.05 2.43
N GLY A 62 -4.71 -15.53 1.24
CA GLY A 62 -5.40 -16.26 0.17
C GLY A 62 -4.61 -17.47 -0.35
N TYR A 63 -3.29 -17.34 -0.53
CA TYR A 63 -2.41 -18.45 -0.90
C TYR A 63 -2.33 -19.51 0.18
N MET A 64 -2.26 -19.12 1.46
CA MET A 64 -2.23 -20.05 2.60
C MET A 64 -3.59 -20.73 2.80
N ALA A 65 -4.70 -20.01 2.62
CA ALA A 65 -6.05 -20.58 2.67
C ALA A 65 -6.29 -21.59 1.54
N ASN A 66 -5.74 -21.33 0.35
CA ASN A 66 -5.78 -22.25 -0.78
C ASN A 66 -4.66 -23.32 -0.76
N TYR A 67 -3.73 -23.28 0.20
CA TYR A 67 -2.62 -24.24 0.25
C TYR A 67 -3.11 -25.68 0.47
N GLY A 68 -4.18 -25.86 1.26
CA GLY A 68 -4.84 -27.16 1.43
C GLY A 68 -5.50 -27.65 0.13
N PHE A 69 -6.20 -26.76 -0.58
CA PHE A 69 -6.86 -27.07 -1.85
C PHE A 69 -5.86 -27.39 -2.98
N ILE A 70 -4.78 -26.60 -3.09
CA ILE A 70 -3.73 -26.81 -4.10
C ILE A 70 -2.96 -28.11 -3.85
N LYS A 71 -2.75 -28.50 -2.58
CA LYS A 71 -2.09 -29.76 -2.23
C LYS A 71 -2.95 -30.99 -2.57
N GLU A 72 -4.24 -30.97 -2.24
CA GLU A 72 -5.16 -32.06 -2.59
C GLU A 72 -5.38 -32.16 -4.11
N SER A 73 -5.50 -31.02 -4.82
CA SER A 73 -5.60 -31.02 -6.29
C SER A 73 -4.31 -31.52 -6.96
N GLY A 74 -3.13 -31.24 -6.41
CA GLY A 74 -1.87 -31.77 -6.96
C GLY A 74 -1.77 -33.30 -6.90
N GLU A 75 -2.28 -33.91 -5.83
CA GLU A 75 -2.31 -35.37 -5.67
C GLU A 75 -3.38 -36.04 -6.57
N GLU A 76 -4.49 -35.36 -6.86
CA GLU A 76 -5.57 -35.87 -7.72
C GLU A 76 -5.18 -35.89 -9.22
N TRP A 77 -4.37 -34.93 -9.68
CA TRP A 77 -3.86 -34.90 -11.06
C TRP A 77 -2.69 -35.89 -11.30
N ASP A 78 -1.89 -36.21 -10.28
CA ASP A 78 -0.80 -37.19 -10.39
C ASP A 78 -1.32 -38.64 -10.52
N PHE A 79 -2.52 -38.92 -9.98
CA PHE A 79 -3.17 -40.24 -10.11
C PHE A 79 -3.70 -40.52 -11.53
N THR A 80 -4.06 -39.49 -12.30
CA THR A 80 -4.69 -39.65 -13.64
C THR A 80 -3.68 -39.70 -14.79
N LEU A 81 -2.39 -39.46 -14.54
CA LEU A 81 -1.33 -39.55 -15.56
C LEU A 81 -0.86 -40.99 -15.83
N GLY A 82 -1.30 -41.97 -15.02
CA GLY A 82 -0.90 -43.38 -15.14
C GLY A 82 -1.92 -44.31 -15.81
N ASP A 83 -3.15 -43.89 -16.08
CA ASP A 83 -4.23 -44.77 -16.58
C ASP A 83 -4.25 -44.88 -18.13
N GLY A 84 -3.09 -44.74 -18.76
CA GLY A 84 -2.93 -44.59 -20.20
C GLY A 84 -1.82 -45.44 -20.83
N THR A 85 -1.48 -46.59 -20.26
CA THR A 85 -0.60 -47.60 -20.89
C THR A 85 -1.17 -49.00 -20.80
#